data_AF-A0A6J2KJS4-F1
#
_entry.id   AF-A0A6J2KJS4-F1
#
_cell.length_a   1.000
_cell.length_b   1.000
_cell.length_c   1.000
_cell.angle_alpha   90.00
_cell.angle_beta   90.00
_cell.angle_gamma   90.00
#
_symmetry.space_group_name_H-M   'P 1'
#
loop_
_entity.id
_entity.type
_entity.pdbx_description
1 polymer ?
#
loop_
_entity_poly.entity_id
_entity_poly.type
_entity_poly.pdbx_seq_one_letter_code
_entity_poly.pdbx_strand_id
1 'polypeptide(L)'
;MTDKEDVDNKPENVPLDDEALEKLAVEELIREAVQGAARAEIVGPSGWVKAPPQKTNKRFLVNTIRNAVGSNKYHFKSHRRSHKSPTRERRSESSIHKDKSKRKR
;
A
#
# COMPACT_ATOMS: atom_id res chain seq x y z
N MET A 1 17.50 -22.93 -28.94
CA MET A 1 17.38 -23.97 -27.91
C MET A 1 17.91 -23.40 -26.60
N THR A 2 17.33 -23.81 -25.47
CA THR A 2 17.56 -23.42 -24.07
C THR A 2 16.81 -22.17 -23.58
N ASP A 3 15.50 -22.35 -23.50
CA ASP A 3 14.68 -22.34 -22.26
C ASP A 3 14.76 -21.09 -21.38
N LYS A 4 13.70 -20.29 -21.47
CA LYS A 4 13.33 -19.30 -20.45
C LYS A 4 12.68 -20.07 -19.32
N GLU A 5 13.39 -20.22 -18.20
CA GLU A 5 12.82 -20.69 -16.95
C GLU A 5 11.87 -19.61 -16.41
N ASP A 6 10.57 -19.88 -16.51
CA ASP A 6 9.52 -19.20 -15.76
C ASP A 6 9.61 -19.64 -14.29
N VAL A 7 9.91 -18.72 -13.36
CA VAL A 7 9.44 -18.88 -11.98
C VAL A 7 9.10 -17.50 -11.42
N ASP A 8 7.83 -17.12 -11.57
CA ASP A 8 7.17 -16.18 -10.68
C ASP A 8 7.23 -16.77 -9.26
N ASN A 9 8.35 -16.55 -8.57
CA ASN A 9 8.53 -16.90 -7.17
C ASN A 9 7.73 -15.86 -6.35
N LYS A 10 6.40 -15.99 -6.40
CA LYS A 10 5.55 -15.43 -5.36
C LYS A 10 5.98 -16.09 -4.06
N PRO A 11 6.32 -15.34 -3.00
CA PRO A 11 6.53 -15.97 -1.71
C PRO A 11 5.21 -16.65 -1.34
N GLU A 12 5.21 -17.97 -1.37
CA GLU A 12 4.13 -18.75 -0.83
C GLU A 12 3.93 -18.30 0.61
N ASN A 13 2.71 -17.91 0.94
CA ASN A 13 2.29 -17.61 2.30
C ASN A 13 2.18 -18.93 3.06
N VAL A 14 3.33 -19.59 3.26
CA VAL A 14 3.43 -20.75 4.13
C VAL A 14 3.33 -20.20 5.55
N PRO A 15 2.34 -20.65 6.35
CA PRO A 15 2.30 -20.27 7.75
C PRO A 15 3.62 -20.71 8.39
N LEU A 16 4.35 -19.74 8.94
CA LEU A 16 5.57 -20.00 9.68
C LEU A 16 5.24 -20.85 10.91
N ASP A 17 6.12 -21.78 11.25
CA ASP A 17 6.00 -22.56 12.48
C ASP A 17 5.92 -21.63 13.70
N ASP A 18 5.14 -22.01 14.72
CA ASP A 18 4.90 -21.18 15.90
C ASP A 18 6.21 -20.74 16.58
N GLU A 19 7.22 -21.61 16.63
CA GLU A 19 8.55 -21.28 17.18
C GLU A 19 9.29 -20.22 16.36
N ALA A 20 9.15 -20.24 15.03
CA ALA A 20 9.73 -19.22 14.16
C ALA A 20 9.02 -17.87 14.36
N LEU A 21 7.71 -17.90 14.56
CA LEU A 21 6.91 -16.70 14.82
C LEU A 21 7.30 -16.04 16.17
N GLU A 22 7.53 -16.85 17.20
CA GLU A 22 8.00 -16.37 18.50
C GLU A 22 9.38 -15.71 18.40
N LYS A 23 10.33 -16.31 17.69
CA LYS A 23 11.66 -15.73 17.46
C LYS A 23 11.58 -14.38 16.76
N LEU A 24 10.75 -14.26 15.73
CA LEU A 24 10.51 -13.00 15.02
C LEU A 24 9.86 -11.94 15.93
N ALA A 25 8.90 -12.34 16.76
CA ALA A 25 8.25 -11.44 17.71
C ALA A 25 9.25 -10.90 18.74
N VAL A 26 10.10 -11.76 19.31
CA VAL A 26 11.16 -11.37 20.25
C VAL A 26 12.14 -10.40 19.59
N GLU A 27 12.58 -10.70 18.37
CA GLU A 27 13.48 -9.83 17.62
C GLU A 27 12.87 -8.45 17.40
N GLU A 28 11.60 -8.39 17.01
CA GLU A 28 10.91 -7.12 16.75
C GLU A 28 10.72 -6.29 18.03
N LEU A 29 10.45 -6.93 19.18
CA LEU A 29 10.41 -6.25 20.48
C LEU A 29 11.75 -5.60 20.83
N ILE A 30 12.86 -6.29 20.59
CA ILE A 30 14.21 -5.77 20.83
C ILE A 30 14.50 -4.59 19.90
N ARG A 31 14.17 -4.72 18.61
CA ARG A 31 14.35 -3.64 17.62
C ARG A 31 13.55 -2.40 18.00
N GLU A 32 12.29 -2.56 18.44
CA GLU A 32 11.46 -1.45 18.88
C GLU A 32 12.03 -0.76 20.13
N ALA A 33 12.51 -1.53 21.11
CA ALA A 33 13.14 -0.98 22.31
C ALA A 33 14.39 -0.15 21.98
N VAL A 34 15.26 -0.64 21.08
CA VAL A 34 16.45 0.10 20.62
C VAL A 34 16.05 1.40 19.92
N GLN A 35 15.04 1.36 19.06
CA GLN A 35 14.54 2.57 18.40
C GLN A 35 13.94 3.58 19.39
N GLY A 36 13.19 3.09 20.39
CA GLY A 36 12.62 3.91 21.46
C GLY A 36 13.71 4.61 22.28
N ALA A 37 14.78 3.89 22.63
CA ALA A 37 15.93 4.45 23.33
C ALA A 37 16.63 5.55 22.51
N ALA A 38 16.92 5.28 21.23
CA ALA A 38 17.56 6.26 20.34
C ALA A 38 16.72 7.54 20.18
N ARG A 39 15.39 7.42 20.11
CA ARG A 39 14.49 8.59 20.07
C ARG A 39 14.48 9.35 21.39
N ALA A 40 14.51 8.63 22.51
CA ALA A 40 14.53 9.25 23.83
C ALA A 40 15.83 10.02 24.09
N GLU A 41 16.95 9.57 23.53
CA GLU A 41 18.22 10.30 23.57
C GLU A 41 18.12 11.65 22.84
N ILE A 42 17.39 11.71 21.72
CA ILE A 42 17.25 12.91 20.89
C ILE A 42 16.18 13.87 21.45
N VAL A 43 15.01 13.35 21.80
CA VAL A 43 13.81 14.15 22.14
C VAL A 43 13.60 14.27 23.66
N GLY A 44 14.32 13.47 24.44
CA GLY A 44 14.11 13.31 25.88
C GLY A 44 13.09 12.20 26.20
N PRO A 45 12.61 12.12 27.46
CA PRO A 45 11.75 11.02 27.92
C PRO A 45 10.48 10.78 27.09
N SER A 46 9.97 11.79 26.39
CA SER A 46 8.82 11.70 25.50
C SER A 46 9.09 10.90 24.22
N GLY A 47 10.35 10.73 23.83
CA GLY A 47 10.77 9.97 22.64
C GLY A 47 10.57 8.45 22.75
N TRP A 48 10.33 7.94 23.96
CA TRP A 48 10.01 6.52 24.20
C TRP A 48 8.65 6.13 23.59
N VAL A 49 7.68 7.06 23.61
CA VAL A 49 6.35 6.83 23.05
C VAL A 49 6.37 7.23 21.57
N LYS A 50 5.93 6.33 20.68
CA LYS A 50 5.77 6.64 19.25
C LYS A 50 4.88 7.88 19.10
N ALA A 51 5.43 8.94 18.52
CA ALA A 51 4.66 10.15 18.27
C ALA A 51 3.45 9.81 17.38
N PRO A 52 2.24 10.33 17.69
CA PRO A 52 1.10 10.17 16.80
C PRO A 52 1.48 10.68 15.41
N PRO A 53 1.12 9.94 14.34
CA PRO A 53 1.35 10.43 12.99
C PRO A 53 0.70 11.81 12.86
N GLN A 54 1.45 12.76 12.32
CA GLN A 54 0.96 14.12 12.09
C GLN A 54 -0.37 14.07 11.32
N LYS A 55 -1.30 14.97 11.65
CA LYS A 55 -2.59 15.03 10.95
C LYS A 55 -2.33 15.26 9.46
N THR A 56 -2.53 14.23 8.65
CA THR A 56 -2.33 14.32 7.21
C THR A 56 -3.45 15.16 6.58
N ASN A 57 -3.15 15.85 5.49
CA ASN A 57 -4.18 16.58 4.75
C ASN A 57 -5.17 15.59 4.13
N LYS A 58 -6.43 15.62 4.60
CA LYS A 58 -7.48 14.70 4.17
C LYS A 58 -7.66 14.68 2.65
N ARG A 59 -7.55 15.83 1.97
CA ARG A 59 -7.68 15.89 0.50
C ARG A 59 -6.52 15.17 -0.19
N PHE A 60 -5.30 15.40 0.29
CA PHE A 60 -4.11 14.74 -0.24
C PHE A 60 -4.21 13.23 -0.06
N LEU A 61 -4.46 12.76 1.16
CA LEU A 61 -4.54 11.33 1.48
C LEU A 61 -5.56 10.61 0.59
N VAL A 62 -6.77 11.17 0.49
CA VAL A 62 -7.84 10.59 -0.33
C VAL A 62 -7.45 10.54 -1.81
N ASN A 63 -6.83 11.60 -2.33
CA ASN A 63 -6.38 11.61 -3.73
C ASN A 63 -5.23 10.63 -3.97
N THR A 64 -4.27 10.54 -3.05
CA THR A 64 -3.15 9.59 -3.11
C THR A 64 -3.64 8.15 -3.14
N ILE A 65 -4.58 7.78 -2.25
CA ILE A 65 -5.16 6.43 -2.22
C ILE A 65 -5.92 6.15 -3.53
N ARG A 66 -6.77 7.07 -3.99
CA ARG A 66 -7.51 6.90 -5.26
C ARG A 66 -6.56 6.70 -6.44
N ASN A 67 -5.49 7.48 -6.53
CA ASN A 67 -4.51 7.38 -7.60
C ASN A 67 -3.71 6.08 -7.51
N ALA A 68 -3.27 5.65 -6.32
CA ALA A 68 -2.55 4.40 -6.13
C ALA A 68 -3.41 3.17 -6.49
N VAL A 69 -4.68 3.16 -6.07
CA VAL A 69 -5.62 2.09 -6.45
C VAL A 69 -5.92 2.13 -7.95
N GLY A 70 -6.08 3.32 -8.52
CA GLY A 70 -6.27 3.52 -9.95
C GLY A 70 -5.08 3.04 -10.76
N SER A 71 -3.87 3.49 -10.42
CA SER A 71 -2.62 3.12 -11.09
C SER A 71 -2.40 1.62 -11.02
N ASN A 72 -2.61 0.98 -9.87
CA ASN A 72 -2.53 -0.48 -9.76
C ASN A 72 -3.45 -1.16 -10.78
N LYS A 73 -4.71 -0.74 -10.90
CA LYS A 73 -5.64 -1.28 -11.91
C LYS A 73 -5.16 -1.03 -13.34
N TYR A 74 -4.58 0.13 -13.63
CA TYR A 74 -4.00 0.41 -14.94
C TYR A 74 -2.76 -0.44 -15.21
N HIS A 75 -1.86 -0.64 -14.24
CA HIS A 75 -0.69 -1.50 -14.37
C HIS A 75 -1.09 -2.96 -14.61
N PHE A 76 -2.08 -3.49 -13.88
CA PHE A 76 -2.64 -4.84 -14.11
C PHE A 76 -3.30 -4.98 -15.49
N LYS A 77 -4.09 -3.98 -15.92
CA LYS A 77 -4.73 -4.00 -17.25
C LYS A 77 -3.73 -3.79 -18.39
N SER A 78 -2.67 -3.00 -18.16
CA SER A 78 -1.59 -2.78 -19.12
C SER A 78 -0.80 -4.06 -19.37
N HIS A 79 -0.44 -4.80 -18.30
CA HIS A 79 0.20 -6.11 -18.45
C HIS A 79 -0.68 -7.11 -19.22
N ARG A 80 -2.00 -7.10 -18.98
CA ARG A 80 -2.94 -7.92 -19.76
C ARG A 80 -3.14 -7.45 -21.21
N ARG A 81 -3.00 -6.15 -21.48
CA ARG A 81 -3.12 -5.55 -22.83
C ARG A 81 -1.84 -5.63 -23.65
N SER A 82 -0.67 -5.75 -23.02
CA SER A 82 0.60 -6.01 -23.71
C SER A 82 0.57 -7.31 -24.53
N HIS A 83 -0.27 -8.27 -24.14
CA HIS A 83 -0.51 -9.52 -24.89
C HIS A 83 -1.68 -9.43 -25.89
N LYS A 84 -2.35 -8.28 -26.02
CA LYS A 84 -3.46 -8.10 -26.95
C LYS A 84 -3.38 -6.76 -27.67
N SER A 85 -2.99 -6.82 -28.94
CA SER A 85 -2.95 -5.69 -29.89
C SER A 85 -4.24 -4.86 -29.84
N PRO A 86 -4.18 -3.52 -29.65
CA PRO A 86 -5.39 -2.72 -29.50
C PRO A 86 -5.86 -2.19 -30.87
N THR A 87 -6.99 -2.73 -31.33
CA THR A 87 -7.92 -2.08 -32.25
C THR A 87 -8.47 -0.79 -31.62
N ARG A 88 -8.56 0.26 -32.44
CA ARG A 88 -8.87 1.65 -32.11
C ARG A 88 -10.35 1.83 -31.81
N GLU A 89 -10.73 2.12 -30.56
CA GLU A 89 -12.09 2.58 -30.24
C GLU A 89 -12.14 3.76 -29.26
N ARG A 90 -13.24 4.50 -29.43
CA ARG A 90 -13.45 5.93 -29.22
C ARG A 90 -13.65 6.32 -27.75
N ARG A 91 -13.40 7.61 -27.50
CA ARG A 91 -13.66 8.34 -26.25
C ARG A 91 -15.10 8.13 -25.75
N SER A 92 -15.26 7.92 -24.45
CA SER A 92 -16.51 8.17 -23.74
C SER A 92 -16.26 9.19 -22.62
N GLU A 93 -16.80 10.39 -22.81
CA GLU A 93 -16.93 11.46 -21.81
C GLU A 93 -17.54 10.88 -20.52
N SER A 94 -16.92 11.10 -19.36
CA SER A 94 -17.53 10.73 -18.09
C SER A 94 -18.63 11.75 -17.74
N SER A 95 -19.90 11.34 -17.85
CA SER A 95 -21.04 12.13 -17.35
C SER A 95 -21.03 12.19 -15.82
N ILE A 96 -20.61 13.32 -15.27
CA ILE A 96 -20.66 13.59 -13.82
C ILE A 96 -22.13 13.80 -13.43
N HIS A 97 -22.79 12.77 -12.92
CA HIS A 97 -24.07 12.94 -12.24
C HIS A 97 -23.82 13.53 -10.85
N LYS A 98 -24.09 14.83 -10.72
CA LYS A 98 -24.06 15.57 -9.46
C LYS A 98 -25.32 15.20 -8.66
N ASP A 99 -25.16 14.33 -7.67
CA ASP A 99 -26.22 13.99 -6.73
C ASP A 99 -26.59 15.24 -5.92
N LYS A 100 -27.74 15.86 -6.25
CA LYS A 100 -28.38 16.91 -5.45
C LYS A 100 -29.37 16.24 -4.51
N SER A 101 -28.89 15.56 -3.48
CA SER A 101 -29.75 15.06 -2.42
C SER A 101 -30.25 16.21 -1.54
N LYS A 102 -31.48 16.62 -1.86
CA LYS A 102 -32.55 17.12 -0.97
C LYS A 102 -32.29 18.43 -0.19
N ARG A 103 -32.75 19.54 -0.79
CA ARG A 103 -33.41 20.61 -0.01
C ARG A 103 -34.73 20.04 0.54
N LYS A 104 -34.93 20.10 1.85
CA LYS A 104 -36.28 20.11 2.45
C LYS A 104 -36.28 21.10 3.61
N ARG A 105 -37.01 22.20 3.37
CA ARG A 105 -37.56 23.25 4.24
C ARG A 105 -36.76 23.69 5.45
#